data_AF-A0A645J0M5-F1
#
_entry.id   AF-A0A645J0M5-F1
#
_cell.length_a   1.000
_cell.length_b   1.000
_cell.length_c   1.000
_cell.angle_alpha   90.00
_cell.angle_beta   90.00
_cell.angle_gamma   90.00
#
_symmetry.space_group_name_H-M   'P 1'
#
loop_
_entity.id
_entity.type
_entity.pdbx_description
1 polymer ?
#
loop_
_entity_poly.entity_id
_entity_poly.type
_entity_poly.pdbx_seq_one_letter_code
_entity_poly.pdbx_strand_id
1 'polypeptide(L)'
;MSVGINILSALVKKTAEILGETFDIEIVEAHHNKKVDAPSGTAMMLAKAASDGLSETPVYTYDRHLQRKPRDHEEIGIHSIRGGTIIGEHEVIFAGEDEVIRLSHSAGSRKMFAAGAVNAALF
;
A
#
# COMPACT_ATOMS: atom_id res chain seq x y z
N MET A 1 9.02 11.77 -7.50
CA MET A 1 9.21 10.31 -7.55
C MET A 1 10.02 9.86 -6.34
N SER A 2 9.64 8.76 -5.65
CA SER A 2 10.43 8.20 -4.53
C SER A 2 11.01 6.84 -4.97
N VAL A 3 12.34 6.70 -4.90
CA VAL A 3 13.02 5.42 -5.18
C VAL A 3 12.59 4.36 -4.17
N GLY A 4 12.42 4.74 -2.90
CA GLY A 4 11.97 3.82 -1.84
C GLY A 4 10.58 3.25 -2.10
N ILE A 5 9.66 4.07 -2.61
CA ILE A 5 8.31 3.60 -3.00
C ILE A 5 8.36 2.64 -4.20
N ASN A 6 9.27 2.85 -5.16
CA ASN A 6 9.46 1.92 -6.27
C ASN A 6 10.00 0.55 -5.79
N ILE A 7 10.96 0.56 -4.86
CA ILE A 7 11.47 -0.68 -4.25
C ILE A 7 10.35 -1.38 -3.47
N LEU A 8 9.62 -0.64 -2.63
CA LEU A 8 8.49 -1.18 -1.87
C LEU A 8 7.46 -1.83 -2.81
N SER A 9 7.11 -1.16 -3.92
CA SER A 9 6.20 -1.71 -4.94
C SER A 9 6.69 -3.05 -5.51
N ALA A 10 7.97 -3.14 -5.86
CA ALA A 10 8.56 -4.38 -6.37
C ALA A 10 8.54 -5.50 -5.32
N LEU A 11 8.84 -5.18 -4.06
CA LEU A 11 8.77 -6.14 -2.96
C LEU A 11 7.34 -6.60 -2.68
N VAL A 12 6.37 -5.69 -2.72
CA VAL A 12 4.95 -6.01 -2.54
C VAL A 12 4.48 -6.96 -3.62
N LYS A 13 4.77 -6.67 -4.90
CA LYS A 13 4.45 -7.60 -6.00
C LYS A 13 5.07 -8.97 -5.76
N LYS A 14 6.38 -9.01 -5.45
CA LYS A 14 7.09 -10.27 -5.24
C LYS A 14 6.54 -11.07 -4.06
N THR A 15 6.15 -10.38 -3.00
CA THR A 15 5.57 -11.01 -1.81
C THR A 15 4.19 -11.57 -2.11
N ALA A 16 3.36 -10.84 -2.86
CA ALA A 16 2.06 -11.32 -3.33
C ALA A 16 2.18 -12.55 -4.26
N GLU A 17 3.18 -12.61 -5.14
CA GLU A 17 3.47 -13.80 -5.96
C GLU A 17 3.76 -15.06 -5.13
N ILE A 18 4.33 -14.91 -3.94
CA ILE A 18 4.76 -16.04 -3.08
C ILE A 18 3.67 -16.42 -2.08
N LEU A 19 2.99 -15.42 -1.50
CA LEU A 19 2.12 -15.59 -0.34
C LEU A 19 0.64 -15.34 -0.64
N GLY A 20 0.30 -14.90 -1.85
CA GLY A 20 -1.03 -14.42 -2.21
C GLY A 20 -2.18 -15.42 -2.01
N GLU A 21 -1.90 -16.73 -2.06
CA GLU A 21 -2.91 -17.78 -1.86
C GLU A 21 -3.15 -18.13 -0.39
N THR A 22 -2.24 -17.75 0.51
CA THR A 22 -2.27 -18.16 1.93
C THR A 22 -2.31 -16.99 2.91
N PHE A 23 -2.07 -15.76 2.43
CA PHE A 23 -2.05 -14.56 3.26
C PHE A 23 -3.11 -13.56 2.80
N ASP A 24 -3.81 -13.00 3.77
CA ASP A 24 -4.65 -11.84 3.57
C ASP A 24 -3.78 -10.59 3.34
N ILE A 25 -4.15 -9.77 2.36
CA ILE A 25 -3.44 -8.52 2.04
C ILE A 25 -4.24 -7.31 2.51
N GLU A 26 -3.59 -6.43 3.26
CA GLU A 26 -4.14 -5.16 3.72
C GLU A 26 -3.14 -4.03 3.49
N ILE A 27 -3.65 -2.83 3.19
CA ILE A 27 -2.85 -1.63 2.95
C ILE A 27 -3.33 -0.55 3.90
N VAL A 28 -2.39 0.03 4.66
CA VAL A 28 -2.65 1.17 5.53
C VAL A 28 -1.80 2.34 5.07
N GLU A 29 -2.43 3.49 4.84
CA GLU A 29 -1.73 4.74 4.55
C GLU A 29 -2.10 5.84 5.54
N ALA A 30 -1.13 6.70 5.85
CA ALA A 30 -1.35 7.86 6.70
C ALA A 30 -0.77 9.14 6.08
N HIS A 31 -1.56 10.20 6.10
CA HIS A 31 -1.15 11.52 5.62
C HIS A 31 -1.72 12.64 6.49
N HIS A 32 -1.21 13.85 6.27
CA HIS A 32 -1.67 15.05 6.94
C HIS A 32 -3.17 15.31 6.75
N ASN A 33 -3.75 16.05 7.69
CA ASN A 33 -5.19 16.36 7.71
C ASN A 33 -5.69 17.19 6.50
N LYS A 34 -4.78 17.82 5.74
CA LYS A 34 -5.12 18.60 4.52
C LYS A 34 -5.15 17.79 3.23
N LYS A 35 -4.89 16.47 3.27
CA LYS A 35 -4.88 15.65 2.05
C LYS A 35 -6.32 15.31 1.66
N VAL A 36 -6.68 15.61 0.41
CA VAL A 36 -8.06 15.51 -0.09
C VAL A 36 -8.40 14.12 -0.60
N ASP A 37 -7.52 13.53 -1.40
CA ASP A 37 -7.69 12.19 -1.97
C ASP A 37 -7.51 11.10 -0.91
N ALA A 38 -8.35 10.07 -0.97
CA ALA A 38 -8.26 8.85 -0.17
C ALA A 38 -8.87 7.67 -0.96
N PRO A 39 -8.16 6.53 -1.09
CA PRO A 39 -6.75 6.33 -0.74
C PRO A 39 -5.79 7.19 -1.56
N SER A 40 -4.58 7.39 -1.05
CA SER A 40 -3.53 8.09 -1.79
C SER A 40 -3.16 7.37 -3.09
N GLY A 41 -2.69 8.12 -4.10
CA GLY A 41 -2.19 7.50 -5.35
C GLY A 41 -1.08 6.46 -5.14
N THR A 42 -0.23 6.63 -4.13
CA THR A 42 0.78 5.62 -3.77
C THR A 42 0.16 4.36 -3.16
N ALA A 43 -0.89 4.48 -2.34
CA ALA A 43 -1.62 3.31 -1.85
C ALA A 43 -2.27 2.52 -2.99
N MET A 44 -2.87 3.22 -3.97
CA MET A 44 -3.40 2.59 -5.18
C MET A 44 -2.31 1.92 -6.03
N MET A 45 -1.12 2.52 -6.11
CA MET A 45 0.04 1.92 -6.77
C MET A 45 0.48 0.63 -6.08
N LEU A 46 0.51 0.60 -4.75
CA LEU A 46 0.84 -0.60 -3.97
C LEU A 46 -0.24 -1.68 -4.09
N ALA A 47 -1.52 -1.28 -4.08
CA ALA A 47 -2.64 -2.20 -4.32
C ALA A 47 -2.53 -2.86 -5.70
N LYS A 48 -2.20 -2.07 -6.74
CA LYS A 48 -1.95 -2.59 -8.08
C LYS A 48 -0.75 -3.53 -8.11
N ALA A 49 0.34 -3.21 -7.42
CA ALA A 49 1.51 -4.08 -7.34
C ALA A 49 1.19 -5.42 -6.68
N ALA A 50 0.42 -5.41 -5.58
CA ALA A 50 -0.07 -6.62 -4.94
C ALA A 50 -0.95 -7.42 -5.91
N SER A 51 -1.95 -6.78 -6.51
CA SER A 51 -2.83 -7.39 -7.53
C SER A 51 -2.07 -8.01 -8.70
N ASP A 52 -0.98 -7.38 -9.16
CA ASP A 52 -0.15 -7.90 -10.26
C ASP A 52 0.69 -9.12 -9.88
N GLY A 53 0.83 -9.40 -8.57
CA GLY A 53 1.47 -10.61 -8.07
C GLY A 53 0.49 -11.76 -7.85
N LEU A 54 -0.83 -11.50 -7.84
CA LEU A 54 -1.85 -12.52 -7.64
C LEU A 54 -2.22 -13.19 -8.97
N SER A 55 -2.68 -14.44 -8.89
CA SER A 55 -3.22 -15.19 -10.03
C SER A 55 -4.58 -14.66 -10.48
N GLU A 56 -5.41 -14.26 -9.52
CA GLU A 56 -6.76 -13.74 -9.73
C GLU A 56 -6.82 -12.22 -9.49
N THR A 57 -7.81 -11.56 -10.11
CA THR A 57 -8.02 -10.13 -9.89
C THR A 57 -8.73 -9.91 -8.55
N PRO A 58 -8.09 -9.24 -7.58
CA PRO A 58 -8.68 -9.04 -6.25
C PRO A 58 -9.78 -7.98 -6.25
N VAL A 59 -10.59 -8.00 -5.20
CA VAL A 59 -11.61 -6.98 -4.92
C VAL A 59 -11.09 -5.99 -3.90
N TYR A 60 -11.02 -4.70 -4.26
CA TYR A 60 -10.60 -3.68 -3.31
C TYR A 60 -11.73 -3.30 -2.35
N THR A 61 -11.45 -3.42 -1.06
CA THR A 61 -12.38 -3.09 0.02
C THR A 61 -11.87 -1.87 0.79
N TYR A 62 -12.67 -0.80 0.80
CA TYR A 62 -12.29 0.47 1.47
C TYR A 62 -12.93 0.65 2.84
N ASP A 63 -13.95 -0.15 3.15
CA ASP A 63 -14.67 -0.09 4.42
C ASP A 63 -15.13 -1.48 4.85
N ARG A 64 -14.64 -1.93 6.01
CA ARG A 64 -15.13 -3.15 6.68
C ARG A 64 -16.21 -2.88 7.72
N HIS A 65 -16.38 -1.66 8.21
CA HIS A 65 -17.38 -1.36 9.24
C HIS A 65 -18.81 -1.66 8.75
N LEU A 66 -19.09 -1.42 7.47
CA LEU A 66 -20.38 -1.76 6.87
C LEU A 66 -20.52 -3.22 6.42
N GLN A 67 -19.43 -4.00 6.41
CA GLN A 67 -19.46 -5.40 6.01
C GLN A 67 -19.65 -6.31 7.23
N ARG A 68 -20.87 -6.84 7.39
CA ARG A 68 -21.22 -7.75 8.49
C ARG A 68 -21.01 -9.21 8.12
N LYS A 69 -19.81 -9.54 7.65
CA LYS A 69 -19.42 -10.90 7.25
C LYS A 69 -17.92 -11.14 7.51
N PRO A 70 -17.48 -12.40 7.57
CA PRO A 70 -16.05 -12.73 7.44
C PRO A 70 -15.46 -12.18 6.14
N ARG A 71 -14.14 -11.95 6.13
CA ARG A 71 -13.36 -11.51 4.96
C ARG A 71 -13.37 -12.60 3.88
N ASP A 72 -13.62 -12.21 2.63
CA ASP A 72 -13.34 -13.08 1.48
C ASP A 72 -11.84 -13.03 1.15
N HIS A 73 -11.27 -14.18 0.78
CA HIS A 73 -9.82 -14.29 0.51
C HIS A 73 -9.33 -13.33 -0.59
N GLU A 74 -10.17 -13.13 -1.62
CA GLU A 74 -9.90 -12.27 -2.79
C GLU A 74 -9.87 -10.76 -2.47
N GLU A 75 -10.17 -10.36 -1.24
CA GLU A 75 -10.16 -8.94 -0.86
C GLU A 75 -8.72 -8.39 -0.82
N ILE A 76 -8.56 -7.09 -1.10
CA ILE A 76 -7.45 -6.28 -0.59
C ILE A 76 -8.05 -5.10 0.15
N GLY A 77 -7.87 -5.07 1.47
CA GLY A 77 -8.36 -3.96 2.29
C GLY A 77 -7.46 -2.74 2.20
N ILE A 78 -8.04 -1.54 2.07
CA ILE A 78 -7.28 -0.29 1.93
C ILE A 78 -7.80 0.76 2.92
N HIS A 79 -6.94 1.17 3.86
CA HIS A 79 -7.29 2.06 4.97
C HIS A 79 -6.53 3.38 4.87
N SER A 80 -7.25 4.49 5.04
CA SER A 80 -6.67 5.84 4.91
C SER A 80 -6.80 6.65 6.20
N ILE A 81 -5.66 6.95 6.82
CA ILE A 81 -5.55 7.74 8.05
C ILE A 81 -5.23 9.20 7.69
N ARG A 82 -5.92 10.14 8.32
CA ARG A 82 -5.67 11.59 8.17
C ARG A 82 -5.38 12.20 9.52
N GLY A 83 -4.19 12.79 9.69
CA GLY A 83 -3.78 13.32 10.99
C GLY A 83 -2.58 14.27 10.92
N GLY A 84 -2.67 15.38 11.63
CA GLY A 84 -1.56 16.32 11.83
C GLY A 84 -0.84 16.71 10.54
N THR A 85 0.48 16.59 10.56
CA THR A 85 1.41 16.99 9.48
C THR A 85 2.14 15.81 8.84
N ILE A 86 1.60 14.59 8.97
CA ILE A 86 2.20 13.36 8.42
C ILE A 86 2.44 13.55 6.91
N ILE A 87 3.69 13.36 6.46
CA ILE A 87 4.04 13.61 5.06
C ILE A 87 3.48 12.52 4.16
N GLY A 88 3.58 11.27 4.60
CA GLY A 88 3.09 10.09 3.90
C GLY A 88 3.74 8.85 4.47
N GLU A 89 2.92 7.95 5.01
CA GLU A 89 3.33 6.62 5.46
C GLU A 89 2.46 5.59 4.75
N HIS A 90 3.08 4.48 4.36
CA HIS A 90 2.44 3.39 3.63
C HIS A 90 2.95 2.07 4.20
N GLU A 91 2.04 1.18 4.56
CA GLU A 91 2.34 -0.17 5.01
C GLU A 91 1.46 -1.15 4.24
N VAL A 92 2.08 -2.20 3.69
CA VAL A 92 1.38 -3.37 3.15
C VAL A 92 1.61 -4.53 4.10
N ILE A 93 0.51 -5.11 4.55
CA ILE A 93 0.46 -6.20 5.52
C ILE A 93 0.04 -7.45 4.76
N PHE A 94 0.82 -8.51 4.93
CA PHE A 94 0.48 -9.87 4.55
C PHE A 94 0.26 -10.64 5.86
N ALA A 95 -0.97 -11.07 6.14
CA ALA A 95 -1.33 -11.79 7.37
C ALA A 95 -1.74 -13.23 7.04
N GLY A 96 -0.98 -14.20 7.54
CA GLY A 96 -1.23 -15.63 7.37
C GLY A 96 -1.64 -16.29 8.69
N GLU A 97 -1.62 -17.61 8.71
CA GLU A 97 -1.85 -18.39 9.95
C GLU A 97 -0.62 -18.23 10.87
N ASP A 98 -0.83 -17.66 12.06
CA ASP A 98 0.19 -17.45 13.10
C ASP A 98 1.42 -16.57 12.74
N GLU A 99 1.44 -15.95 11.55
CA GLU A 99 2.51 -15.02 11.16
C GLU A 99 2.03 -13.82 10.33
N VAL A 100 2.78 -12.72 10.39
CA VAL A 100 2.47 -11.48 9.68
C VAL A 100 3.74 -10.81 9.17
N ILE A 101 3.77 -10.50 7.87
CA ILE A 101 4.83 -9.72 7.23
C ILE A 101 4.31 -8.31 6.95
N ARG A 102 5.12 -7.30 7.27
CA ARG A 102 4.82 -5.88 7.02
C ARG A 102 5.93 -5.26 6.18
N LEU A 103 5.54 -4.64 5.07
CA LEU A 103 6.43 -3.86 4.22
C LEU A 103 6.01 -2.40 4.28
N SER A 104 6.88 -1.53 4.80
CA SER A 104 6.52 -0.14 5.06
C SER A 104 7.51 0.88 4.50
N HIS A 105 6.99 2.07 4.24
CA HIS A 105 7.75 3.25 3.86
C HIS A 105 7.19 4.48 4.58
N SER A 106 8.05 5.23 5.26
CA SER A 106 7.71 6.52 5.87
C SER A 106 8.52 7.65 5.23
N ALA A 107 7.84 8.70 4.78
CA ALA A 107 8.45 9.86 4.17
C ALA A 107 8.86 10.90 5.22
N GLY A 108 10.17 11.10 5.43
CA GLY A 108 10.65 12.13 6.36
C GLY A 108 10.49 13.57 5.86
N SER A 109 10.41 13.79 4.54
CA SER A 109 10.14 15.12 3.98
C SER A 109 9.69 15.04 2.52
N ARG A 110 9.02 16.10 2.04
CA ARG A 110 8.64 16.20 0.61
C ARG A 110 9.83 16.38 -0.34
N LYS A 111 11.02 16.73 0.18
CA LYS A 111 12.23 16.95 -0.64
C LYS A 111 12.63 15.68 -1.41
N MET A 112 12.36 14.50 -0.84
CA MET A 112 12.68 13.22 -1.49
C MET A 112 11.95 13.05 -2.83
N PHE A 113 10.71 13.53 -2.94
CA PHE A 113 9.94 13.42 -4.18
C PHE A 113 10.47 14.34 -5.28
N ALA A 114 10.92 15.54 -4.90
CA ALA A 114 11.55 16.49 -5.81
C ALA A 114 12.89 15.94 -6.34
N ALA A 115 13.75 15.44 -5.43
CA ALA A 115 15.02 14.83 -5.81
C ALA A 115 14.84 13.68 -6.81
N GLY A 116 13.90 12.76 -6.57
CA GLY A 116 13.64 11.67 -7.50
C GLY A 116 13.00 12.11 -8.82
N ALA A 117 12.24 13.22 -8.84
CA ALA A 117 11.72 13.77 -10.09
C ALA A 117 12.83 14.38 -10.96
N VAL A 118 13.76 15.11 -10.34
CA VAL A 118 14.96 15.64 -11.04
C VAL A 118 15.79 14.49 -11.59
N ASN A 119 16.06 13.46 -10.78
CA ASN A 119 16.80 12.28 -11.24
C ASN A 119 16.10 11.62 -12.43
N ALA A 120 14.79 11.43 -12.38
CA ALA A 120 14.03 10.83 -13.48
C ALA A 120 14.04 11.68 -14.77
N ALA A 121 14.24 13.00 -14.68
CA ALA A 121 14.32 13.89 -15.84
C ALA A 121 15.72 13.94 -16.47
N LEU A 122 16.75 13.51 -15.74
CA LEU A 122 18.14 13.45 -16.21
C LEU A 122 18.45 12.14 -16.97
N PHE A 123 17.57 11.15 -16.89
CA PHE A 123 17.64 9.87 -17.60
C PHE A 123 16.58 9.82 -18.71
#